data_AF-A0A0C1MS33-F1
#
_entry.id   AF-A0A0C1MS33-F1
#
_cell.length_a   1.000
_cell.length_b   1.000
_cell.length_c   1.000
_cell.angle_alpha   90.00
_cell.angle_beta   90.00
_cell.angle_gamma   90.00
#
_symmetry.space_group_name_H-M   'P 1'
#
loop_
_entity.id
_entity.type
_entity.pdbx_description
1 polymer ?
#
loop_
_entity_poly.entity_id
_entity_poly.type
_entity_poly.pdbx_seq_one_letter_code
_entity_poly.pdbx_strand_id
1 'polypeptide(L)'
;MKKQFVWGLLAISILFSHLSFSKTALLPTLTKVRDHVYNLDIGYNTNVGIVLGDKYVVLIESGYGKASNKKIIDAVASLTDKPIKYVINLHMHGDHTGGNKFFESMGATIINQANVIYSENFDKHFPASSRLHFNDKLVLELGNETIYLEHMNAHTFDDAAIYLKKGNVFFIGENIRPQHVVNPGVLGMRSFSIWGKKAFKFINDDTAIVPAHGKAIINKQVLIEYRKNYVAWFNRFEQLSQAGASKEQMVADKTAKELAAKLNLDNASKHLEYYEYYATGIIDGDIEVPVTQAVSQLKAYVGRYTINGKPDIVIELIDDQLVIKQLASIISWIKPQDNDEFKVMKYNGGHVVFERDKQGQITSIKTMPHERAQNKEKFEGVFVKHL
;
A
#
# COMPACT_ATOMS: atom_id res chain seq x y z
N MET A 1 71.93 -17.43 41.36
CA MET A 1 70.85 -17.43 42.38
C MET A 1 69.56 -16.96 41.73
N LYS A 2 68.49 -17.74 41.92
CA LYS A 2 67.18 -17.66 41.27
C LYS A 2 66.48 -16.31 41.53
N LYS A 3 65.94 -15.67 40.48
CA LYS A 3 64.70 -14.89 40.58
C LYS A 3 63.84 -15.20 39.36
N GLN A 4 62.78 -15.96 39.63
CA GLN A 4 61.76 -16.38 38.67
C GLN A 4 60.90 -15.17 38.31
N PHE A 5 60.75 -14.89 37.02
CA PHE A 5 59.70 -14.02 36.49
C PHE A 5 58.40 -14.83 36.52
N VAL A 6 57.50 -14.52 37.45
CA VAL A 6 56.13 -15.02 37.42
C VAL A 6 55.34 -14.15 36.45
N TRP A 7 54.90 -14.78 35.37
CA TRP A 7 54.00 -14.22 34.37
C TRP A 7 52.64 -13.89 35.01
N GLY A 8 52.18 -12.65 34.81
CA GLY A 8 50.83 -12.25 35.14
C GLY A 8 49.83 -12.90 34.18
N LEU A 9 48.96 -13.76 34.72
CA LEU A 9 47.73 -14.19 34.07
C LEU A 9 46.58 -13.37 34.67
N LEU A 10 46.31 -12.20 34.09
CA LEU A 10 45.06 -11.49 34.31
C LEU A 10 44.02 -12.13 33.38
N ALA A 11 43.30 -13.13 33.88
CA ALA A 11 42.14 -13.68 33.19
C ALA A 11 41.02 -12.63 33.21
N ILE A 12 40.90 -11.85 32.12
CA ILE A 12 39.71 -11.04 31.86
C ILE A 12 38.62 -12.02 31.45
N SER A 13 37.78 -12.39 32.41
CA SER A 13 36.49 -13.03 32.16
C SER A 13 35.58 -12.02 31.46
N ILE A 14 35.59 -12.06 30.12
CA ILE A 14 34.57 -11.39 29.30
C ILE A 14 33.25 -12.12 29.57
N LEU A 15 32.45 -11.56 30.49
CA LEU A 15 31.02 -11.86 30.54
C LEU A 15 30.40 -11.40 29.23
N PHE A 16 30.27 -12.32 28.27
CA PHE A 16 29.28 -12.19 27.21
C PHE A 16 27.90 -12.33 27.87
N SER A 17 27.34 -11.20 28.29
CA SER A 17 25.91 -11.10 28.53
C SER A 17 25.21 -11.31 27.18
N HIS A 18 24.77 -12.55 26.93
CA HIS A 18 23.71 -12.82 25.98
C HIS A 18 22.45 -12.10 26.47
N LEU A 19 22.33 -10.82 26.12
CA LEU A 19 21.05 -10.13 26.07
C LEU A 19 20.21 -10.89 25.03
N SER A 20 19.49 -11.89 25.52
CA SER A 20 18.33 -12.42 24.82
C SER A 20 17.37 -11.24 24.69
N PHE A 21 17.40 -10.58 23.53
CA PHE A 21 16.30 -9.71 23.12
C PHE A 21 15.07 -10.61 23.06
N SER A 22 14.28 -10.59 24.13
CA SER A 22 12.91 -11.06 24.06
C SER A 22 12.24 -10.20 22.98
N LYS A 23 12.08 -10.76 21.78
CA LYS A 23 11.00 -10.33 20.89
C LYS A 23 9.72 -10.71 21.65
N THR A 24 9.28 -9.85 22.57
CA THR A 24 7.91 -9.89 23.06
C THR A 24 7.05 -9.71 21.82
N ALA A 25 6.54 -10.82 21.30
CA ALA A 25 5.44 -10.78 20.36
C ALA A 25 4.34 -10.02 21.10
N LEU A 26 4.07 -8.79 20.67
CA LEU A 26 2.97 -8.00 21.20
C LEU A 26 1.72 -8.89 21.14
N LEU A 27 1.11 -9.11 22.31
CA LEU A 27 -0.11 -9.89 22.42
C LEU A 27 -1.18 -9.20 21.57
N PRO A 28 -2.03 -9.97 20.87
CA PRO A 28 -3.10 -9.38 20.09
C PRO A 28 -4.02 -8.55 20.99
N THR A 29 -4.44 -7.38 20.53
CA THR A 29 -5.34 -6.49 21.27
C THR A 29 -6.65 -6.34 20.51
N LEU A 30 -7.74 -6.82 21.11
CA LEU A 30 -9.09 -6.71 20.56
C LEU A 30 -9.80 -5.49 21.13
N THR A 31 -10.15 -4.54 20.26
CA THR A 31 -10.82 -3.29 20.63
C THR A 31 -12.21 -3.25 20.00
N LYS A 32 -13.25 -3.01 20.80
CA LYS A 32 -14.58 -2.71 20.28
C LYS A 32 -14.56 -1.29 19.70
N VAL A 33 -14.83 -1.15 18.40
CA VAL A 33 -14.87 0.15 17.71
C VAL A 33 -16.26 0.76 17.85
N ARG A 34 -17.29 -0.02 17.52
CA ARG A 34 -18.71 0.31 17.62
C ARG A 34 -19.49 -0.95 17.99
N ASP A 35 -20.81 -0.86 18.10
CA ASP A 35 -21.62 -2.08 18.16
C ASP A 35 -21.32 -2.96 16.94
N HIS A 36 -21.25 -4.27 17.14
CA HIS A 36 -20.94 -5.31 16.15
C HIS A 36 -19.67 -5.11 15.30
N VAL A 37 -18.81 -4.12 15.58
CA VAL A 37 -17.59 -3.82 14.84
C VAL A 37 -16.39 -3.74 15.80
N TYR A 38 -15.38 -4.55 15.51
CA TYR A 38 -14.17 -4.67 16.32
C TYR A 38 -12.93 -4.50 15.45
N ASN A 39 -11.85 -4.08 16.07
CA ASN A 39 -10.52 -4.03 15.48
C ASN A 39 -9.58 -4.93 16.30
N LEU A 40 -8.89 -5.83 15.64
CA LEU A 40 -7.87 -6.69 16.24
C LEU A 40 -6.49 -6.23 15.77
N ASP A 41 -5.69 -5.65 16.68
CA ASP A 41 -4.25 -5.53 16.45
C ASP A 41 -3.64 -6.93 16.62
N ILE A 42 -3.14 -7.51 15.53
CA ILE A 42 -2.56 -8.86 15.52
C ILE A 42 -1.06 -8.85 15.84
N GLY A 43 -0.49 -7.71 16.20
CA GLY A 43 0.94 -7.47 16.40
C GLY A 43 1.60 -6.83 15.19
N TYR A 44 2.79 -6.26 15.40
CA TYR A 44 3.50 -5.42 14.41
C TYR A 44 2.71 -4.17 13.96
N ASN A 45 1.75 -3.74 14.78
CA ASN A 45 0.79 -2.69 14.49
C ASN A 45 -0.14 -3.02 13.31
N THR A 46 -0.27 -4.27 12.85
CA THR A 46 -1.19 -4.63 11.78
C THR A 46 -2.59 -4.87 12.35
N ASN A 47 -3.61 -4.25 11.75
CA ASN A 47 -5.00 -4.36 12.16
C ASN A 47 -5.78 -5.35 11.29
N VAL A 48 -6.76 -6.03 11.89
CA VAL A 48 -7.79 -6.82 11.20
C VAL A 48 -9.16 -6.38 11.72
N GLY A 49 -10.02 -5.90 10.83
CA GLY A 49 -11.39 -5.55 11.19
C GLY A 49 -12.26 -6.79 11.32
N ILE A 50 -13.14 -6.84 12.32
CA ILE A 50 -14.09 -7.92 12.54
C ILE A 50 -15.49 -7.31 12.59
N VAL A 51 -16.34 -7.66 11.63
CA VAL A 51 -17.73 -7.18 11.53
C VAL A 51 -18.68 -8.34 11.74
N LEU A 52 -19.49 -8.26 12.78
CA LEU A 52 -20.47 -9.29 13.14
C LEU A 52 -21.80 -9.01 12.42
N GLY A 53 -22.08 -9.82 11.40
CA GLY A 53 -23.38 -9.87 10.72
C GLY A 53 -24.43 -10.65 11.50
N ASP A 54 -25.67 -10.71 11.02
CA ASP A 54 -26.73 -11.52 11.64
C ASP A 54 -26.41 -13.01 11.60
N LYS A 55 -25.87 -13.49 10.47
CA LYS A 55 -25.60 -14.92 10.21
C LYS A 55 -24.12 -15.26 10.15
N TYR A 56 -23.27 -14.30 9.82
CA TYR A 56 -21.86 -14.55 9.50
C TYR A 56 -20.96 -13.43 9.98
N VAL A 57 -19.66 -13.72 10.08
CA VAL A 57 -18.60 -12.74 10.32
C VAL A 57 -17.95 -12.34 9.00
N VAL A 58 -17.63 -11.05 8.88
CA VAL A 58 -16.78 -10.50 7.82
C VAL A 58 -15.48 -10.02 8.43
N LEU A 59 -14.36 -10.47 7.87
CA LEU A 59 -13.04 -9.93 8.18
C LEU A 59 -12.67 -8.83 7.18
N ILE A 60 -12.13 -7.74 7.69
CA ILE A 60 -11.45 -6.72 6.90
C ILE A 60 -9.96 -7.02 7.03
N GLU A 61 -9.37 -7.53 5.95
CA GLU A 61 -8.04 -8.12 5.85
C GLU A 61 -7.88 -9.46 6.60
N SER A 62 -6.77 -10.14 6.32
CA SER A 62 -6.48 -11.51 6.76
C SER A 62 -5.18 -11.67 7.56
N GLY A 63 -4.46 -10.57 7.77
CA GLY A 63 -3.18 -10.56 8.46
C GLY A 63 -2.04 -11.22 7.69
N TYR A 64 -0.92 -11.44 8.38
CA TYR A 64 0.36 -11.91 7.82
C TYR A 64 0.49 -13.44 7.76
N GLY A 65 -0.63 -14.17 7.72
CA GLY A 65 -0.68 -15.62 7.53
C GLY A 65 -0.49 -16.43 8.82
N LYS A 66 0.21 -17.57 8.75
CA LYS A 66 0.26 -18.61 9.81
C LYS A 66 0.50 -18.05 11.22
N ALA A 67 1.35 -17.04 11.37
CA ALA A 67 1.67 -16.43 12.66
C ALA A 67 0.54 -15.53 13.24
N SER A 68 -0.44 -15.13 12.42
CA SER A 68 -1.62 -14.33 12.81
C SER A 68 -2.94 -15.11 12.78
N ASN A 69 -3.06 -16.16 11.94
CA ASN A 69 -4.32 -16.88 11.72
C ASN A 69 -5.00 -17.33 13.02
N LYS A 70 -4.24 -17.94 13.94
CA LYS A 70 -4.79 -18.40 15.22
C LYS A 70 -5.31 -17.24 16.07
N LYS A 71 -4.60 -16.11 16.09
CA LYS A 71 -5.01 -14.90 16.84
C LYS A 71 -6.35 -14.38 16.35
N ILE A 72 -6.56 -14.37 15.03
CA ILE A 72 -7.81 -13.94 14.40
C ILE A 72 -8.95 -14.91 14.74
N ILE A 73 -8.72 -16.22 14.63
CA ILE A 73 -9.73 -17.23 14.98
C ILE A 73 -10.12 -17.15 16.46
N ASP A 74 -9.16 -17.08 17.36
CA ASP A 74 -9.42 -16.98 18.80
C ASP A 74 -10.22 -15.70 19.13
N ALA A 75 -9.89 -14.58 18.49
CA ALA A 75 -10.61 -13.32 18.66
C ALA A 75 -12.06 -13.43 18.16
N VAL A 76 -12.30 -13.99 16.97
CA VAL A 76 -13.65 -14.20 16.44
C VAL A 76 -14.45 -15.12 17.35
N ALA A 77 -13.87 -16.24 17.79
CA ALA A 77 -14.53 -17.20 18.68
C ALA A 77 -14.87 -16.58 20.05
N SER A 78 -14.08 -15.63 20.54
CA SER A 78 -14.42 -14.89 21.78
C SER A 78 -15.64 -13.97 21.64
N LEU A 79 -16.02 -13.63 20.41
CA LEU A 79 -17.12 -12.70 20.11
C LEU A 79 -18.40 -13.43 19.67
N THR A 80 -18.27 -14.55 18.96
CA THR A 80 -19.40 -15.27 18.36
C THR A 80 -19.04 -16.67 17.86
N ASP A 81 -20.04 -17.54 17.75
CA ASP A 81 -19.94 -18.85 17.08
C ASP A 81 -20.31 -18.79 15.58
N LYS A 82 -20.64 -17.60 15.05
CA LYS A 82 -21.00 -17.42 13.63
C LYS A 82 -19.80 -17.72 12.71
N PRO A 83 -20.00 -18.37 11.55
CA PRO A 83 -18.90 -18.66 10.64
C PRO A 83 -18.35 -17.39 9.98
N ILE A 84 -17.04 -17.37 9.72
CA ILE A 84 -16.40 -16.36 8.86
C ILE A 84 -16.80 -16.64 7.41
N LYS A 85 -17.57 -15.75 6.80
CA LYS A 85 -18.08 -15.94 5.42
C LYS A 85 -17.28 -15.17 4.38
N TYR A 86 -16.81 -13.98 4.73
CA TYR A 86 -16.08 -13.09 3.81
C TYR A 86 -14.79 -12.60 4.46
N VAL A 87 -13.75 -12.51 3.64
CA VAL A 87 -12.54 -11.75 3.93
C VAL A 87 -12.40 -10.71 2.83
N ILE A 88 -12.45 -9.43 3.20
CA ILE A 88 -12.32 -8.32 2.26
C ILE A 88 -10.93 -7.74 2.41
N ASN A 89 -10.12 -7.78 1.35
CA ASN A 89 -8.83 -7.12 1.36
C ASN A 89 -8.98 -5.65 0.98
N LEU A 90 -8.34 -4.76 1.74
CA LEU A 90 -8.26 -3.34 1.40
C LEU A 90 -7.23 -3.11 0.31
N HIS A 91 -6.11 -3.83 0.31
CA HIS A 91 -5.08 -3.74 -0.71
C HIS A 91 -4.17 -4.97 -0.70
N MET A 92 -3.39 -5.13 -1.77
CA MET A 92 -2.36 -6.15 -1.83
C MET A 92 -1.11 -5.76 -1.08
N HIS A 93 -0.98 -6.27 0.14
CA HIS A 93 0.29 -6.39 0.86
C HIS A 93 0.32 -7.68 1.69
N GLY A 94 1.50 -8.28 1.81
CA GLY A 94 1.65 -9.64 2.36
C GLY A 94 1.27 -9.75 3.84
N ASP A 95 1.37 -8.66 4.58
CA ASP A 95 0.96 -8.52 5.97
C ASP A 95 -0.55 -8.35 6.16
N HIS A 96 -1.29 -8.09 5.08
CA HIS A 96 -2.76 -7.95 5.08
C HIS A 96 -3.46 -9.12 4.39
N THR A 97 -2.79 -9.74 3.42
CA THR A 97 -3.34 -10.80 2.54
C THR A 97 -2.77 -12.19 2.82
N GLY A 98 -1.81 -12.30 3.74
CA GLY A 98 -1.09 -13.54 4.04
C GLY A 98 -1.99 -14.66 4.60
N GLY A 99 -3.12 -14.30 5.20
CA GLY A 99 -4.12 -15.25 5.72
C GLY A 99 -5.13 -15.75 4.67
N ASN A 100 -5.21 -15.14 3.48
CA ASN A 100 -6.25 -15.44 2.48
C ASN A 100 -6.43 -16.94 2.21
N LYS A 101 -5.33 -17.65 1.91
CA LYS A 101 -5.37 -19.12 1.64
C LYS A 101 -5.93 -19.92 2.80
N PHE A 102 -5.65 -19.51 4.04
CA PHE A 102 -6.14 -20.18 5.22
C PHE A 102 -7.64 -19.96 5.42
N PHE A 103 -8.11 -18.73 5.36
CA PHE A 103 -9.54 -18.44 5.54
C PHE A 103 -10.39 -18.98 4.38
N GLU A 104 -9.86 -18.99 3.15
CA GLU A 104 -10.50 -19.67 2.03
C GLU A 104 -10.66 -21.18 2.30
N SER A 105 -9.62 -21.84 2.82
CA SER A 105 -9.70 -23.26 3.19
C SER A 105 -10.73 -23.56 4.31
N MET A 106 -11.15 -22.53 5.05
CA MET A 106 -12.23 -22.61 6.04
C MET A 106 -13.62 -22.28 5.46
N GLY A 107 -13.71 -22.04 4.15
CA GLY A 107 -14.95 -21.75 3.43
C GLY A 107 -15.29 -20.28 3.25
N ALA A 108 -14.38 -19.36 3.59
CA ALA A 108 -14.58 -17.94 3.34
C ALA A 108 -14.42 -17.59 1.85
N THR A 109 -15.19 -16.63 1.37
CA THR A 109 -14.98 -16.01 0.05
C THR A 109 -14.04 -14.81 0.20
N ILE A 110 -12.98 -14.78 -0.61
CA ILE A 110 -12.02 -13.67 -0.61
C ILE A 110 -12.48 -12.60 -1.58
N ILE A 111 -12.70 -11.39 -1.10
CA ILE A 111 -13.19 -10.24 -1.86
C ILE A 111 -12.05 -9.25 -2.07
N ASN A 112 -11.78 -8.92 -3.33
CA ASN A 112 -10.67 -8.05 -3.72
C ASN A 112 -11.09 -7.06 -4.79
N GLN A 113 -10.36 -5.96 -4.90
CA GLN A 113 -10.48 -5.11 -6.07
C GLN A 113 -9.80 -5.75 -7.29
N ALA A 114 -10.36 -5.55 -8.49
CA ALA A 114 -9.98 -6.28 -9.70
C ALA A 114 -8.52 -6.08 -10.18
N ASN A 115 -7.87 -4.95 -9.87
CA ASN A 115 -6.48 -4.69 -10.24
C ASN A 115 -5.47 -5.56 -9.48
N VAL A 116 -5.90 -6.25 -8.41
CA VAL A 116 -5.06 -7.17 -7.63
C VAL A 116 -4.36 -8.21 -8.52
N ILE A 117 -4.98 -8.58 -9.65
CA ILE A 117 -4.46 -9.55 -10.62
C ILE A 117 -3.15 -9.12 -11.29
N TYR A 118 -2.86 -7.81 -11.30
CA TYR A 118 -1.64 -7.26 -11.90
C TYR A 118 -0.49 -7.18 -10.90
N SER A 119 -0.73 -7.45 -9.61
CA SER A 119 0.33 -7.40 -8.61
C SER A 119 1.32 -8.56 -8.76
N GLU A 120 2.59 -8.28 -8.48
CA GLU A 120 3.70 -9.24 -8.51
C GLU A 120 3.49 -10.43 -7.58
N ASN A 121 2.77 -10.20 -6.48
CA ASN A 121 2.55 -11.17 -5.43
C ASN A 121 1.19 -11.86 -5.51
N PHE A 122 0.44 -11.62 -6.59
CA PHE A 122 -0.89 -12.18 -6.82
C PHE A 122 -0.90 -13.70 -6.69
N ASP A 123 -0.07 -14.42 -7.46
CA ASP A 123 -0.02 -15.89 -7.46
C ASP A 123 0.37 -16.47 -6.09
N LYS A 124 1.17 -15.73 -5.33
CA LYS A 124 1.68 -16.16 -4.01
C LYS A 124 0.63 -16.04 -2.92
N HIS A 125 -0.07 -14.90 -2.86
CA HIS A 125 -0.95 -14.57 -1.74
C HIS A 125 -2.42 -14.91 -2.00
N PHE A 126 -2.80 -15.09 -3.27
CA PHE A 126 -4.19 -15.30 -3.64
C PHE A 126 -4.31 -16.73 -4.17
N PRO A 127 -5.16 -17.59 -3.58
CA PRO A 127 -5.44 -18.95 -4.08
C PRO A 127 -6.44 -18.95 -5.24
N ALA A 128 -6.36 -19.88 -6.20
CA ALA A 128 -7.13 -19.82 -7.44
C ALA A 128 -8.67 -20.01 -7.30
N SER A 129 -9.16 -20.43 -6.13
CA SER A 129 -10.49 -21.02 -5.97
C SER A 129 -11.34 -20.38 -4.87
N SER A 130 -12.15 -19.37 -5.23
CA SER A 130 -13.12 -18.61 -4.39
C SER A 130 -12.74 -17.13 -4.20
N ARG A 131 -12.59 -16.42 -5.31
CA ARG A 131 -12.39 -14.97 -5.34
C ARG A 131 -13.60 -14.27 -5.95
N LEU A 132 -14.07 -13.25 -5.27
CA LEU A 132 -14.93 -12.24 -5.87
C LEU A 132 -14.06 -11.02 -6.13
N HIS A 133 -13.99 -10.60 -7.39
CA HIS A 133 -13.36 -9.33 -7.75
C HIS A 133 -14.44 -8.30 -8.02
N PHE A 134 -14.30 -7.10 -7.47
CA PHE A 134 -15.14 -5.96 -7.83
C PHE A 134 -14.29 -4.93 -8.58
N ASN A 135 -14.91 -4.23 -9.54
CA ASN A 135 -14.24 -3.19 -10.32
C ASN A 135 -14.25 -1.88 -9.53
N ASP A 136 -15.42 -1.21 -9.48
CA ASP A 136 -15.54 0.12 -8.87
C ASP A 136 -16.16 0.08 -7.48
N LYS A 137 -17.27 -0.66 -7.34
CA LYS A 137 -18.08 -0.70 -6.11
C LYS A 137 -18.65 -2.07 -5.87
N LEU A 138 -18.83 -2.41 -4.60
CA LEU A 138 -19.58 -3.57 -4.15
C LEU A 138 -20.36 -3.19 -2.89
N VAL A 139 -21.56 -3.75 -2.75
CA VAL A 139 -22.36 -3.62 -1.52
C VAL A 139 -22.62 -5.02 -0.98
N LEU A 140 -22.37 -5.22 0.31
CA LEU A 140 -22.67 -6.47 1.01
C LEU A 140 -23.67 -6.19 2.13
N GLU A 141 -24.76 -6.95 2.15
CA GLU A 141 -25.79 -6.87 3.19
C GLU A 141 -25.62 -8.01 4.18
N LEU A 142 -25.42 -7.68 5.45
CA LEU A 142 -25.24 -8.65 6.55
C LEU A 142 -26.49 -8.81 7.43
N GLY A 143 -27.58 -8.11 7.09
CA GLY A 143 -28.82 -8.03 7.86
C GLY A 143 -28.79 -6.86 8.84
N ASN A 144 -27.97 -6.95 9.89
CA ASN A 144 -27.74 -5.87 10.85
C ASN A 144 -26.72 -4.82 10.39
N GLU A 145 -26.02 -5.01 9.27
CA GLU A 145 -25.03 -4.07 8.71
C GLU A 145 -25.06 -4.06 7.17
N THR A 146 -24.73 -2.91 6.58
CA THR A 146 -24.48 -2.74 5.14
C THR A 146 -23.04 -2.27 4.95
N ILE A 147 -22.25 -3.04 4.21
CA ILE A 147 -20.86 -2.75 3.87
C ILE A 147 -20.79 -2.18 2.46
N TYR A 148 -20.30 -0.94 2.32
CA TYR A 148 -19.98 -0.34 1.03
C TYR A 148 -18.48 -0.43 0.76
N LEU A 149 -18.11 -1.05 -0.35
CA LEU A 149 -16.75 -1.07 -0.85
C LEU A 149 -16.67 -0.11 -2.04
N GLU A 150 -15.62 0.72 -2.08
CA GLU A 150 -15.33 1.60 -3.21
C GLU A 150 -13.84 1.56 -3.54
N HIS A 151 -13.50 1.25 -4.81
CA HIS A 151 -12.13 1.26 -5.31
C HIS A 151 -11.55 2.67 -5.29
N MET A 152 -10.26 2.79 -4.98
CA MET A 152 -9.48 4.00 -5.13
C MET A 152 -8.07 3.69 -5.62
N ASN A 153 -7.53 4.51 -6.52
CA ASN A 153 -6.10 4.48 -6.85
C ASN A 153 -5.36 5.25 -5.76
N ALA A 154 -4.96 4.58 -4.69
CA ALA A 154 -4.42 5.22 -3.50
C ALA A 154 -3.06 4.62 -3.10
N HIS A 155 -2.92 3.95 -1.96
CA HIS A 155 -1.64 3.34 -1.56
C HIS A 155 -1.15 2.27 -2.53
N THR A 156 -2.08 1.48 -3.06
CA THR A 156 -1.90 0.57 -4.20
C THR A 156 -2.94 0.85 -5.30
N PHE A 157 -2.79 0.22 -6.47
CA PHE A 157 -3.79 0.31 -7.55
C PHE A 157 -5.04 -0.52 -7.29
N ASP A 158 -5.01 -1.42 -6.31
CA ASP A 158 -6.11 -2.28 -5.89
C ASP A 158 -6.71 -1.87 -4.53
N ASP A 159 -6.41 -0.65 -4.07
CA ASP A 159 -6.94 -0.11 -2.83
C ASP A 159 -8.49 -0.03 -2.84
N ALA A 160 -9.10 -0.46 -1.74
CA ALA A 160 -10.51 -0.34 -1.46
C ALA A 160 -10.71 0.50 -0.19
N ALA A 161 -11.71 1.36 -0.20
CA ALA A 161 -12.31 1.89 1.03
C ALA A 161 -13.49 1.02 1.43
N ILE A 162 -13.69 0.88 2.74
CA ILE A 162 -14.86 0.20 3.28
C ILE A 162 -15.58 1.13 4.25
N TYR A 163 -16.85 1.41 3.95
CA TYR A 163 -17.74 2.16 4.83
C TYR A 163 -18.86 1.26 5.35
N LEU A 164 -18.99 1.20 6.68
CA LEU A 164 -20.07 0.52 7.38
C LEU A 164 -21.17 1.53 7.71
N LYS A 165 -22.36 1.34 7.15
CA LYS A 165 -23.46 2.31 7.23
C LYS A 165 -24.01 2.47 8.64
N LYS A 166 -24.35 1.35 9.29
CA LYS A 166 -25.00 1.36 10.60
C LYS A 166 -23.98 1.53 11.72
N GLY A 167 -22.82 0.89 11.60
CA GLY A 167 -21.70 1.09 12.50
C GLY A 167 -21.08 2.48 12.41
N ASN A 168 -21.25 3.22 11.31
CA ASN A 168 -20.57 4.48 11.04
C ASN A 168 -19.03 4.36 11.21
N VAL A 169 -18.46 3.33 10.57
CA VAL A 169 -17.02 3.02 10.60
C VAL A 169 -16.45 3.06 9.19
N PHE A 170 -15.29 3.68 9.03
CA PHE A 170 -14.57 3.77 7.76
C PHE A 170 -13.20 3.12 7.88
N PHE A 171 -12.99 1.98 7.21
CA PHE A 171 -11.67 1.37 7.07
C PHE A 171 -10.96 2.00 5.88
N ILE A 172 -9.80 2.60 6.15
CA ILE A 172 -9.09 3.50 5.21
C ILE A 172 -7.83 2.86 4.58
N GLY A 173 -7.52 1.61 4.93
CA GLY A 173 -6.32 0.93 4.43
C GLY A 173 -5.03 1.55 4.97
N GLU A 174 -3.96 1.48 4.20
CA GLU A 174 -2.66 2.09 4.50
C GLU A 174 -2.53 3.55 4.02
N ASN A 175 -3.63 4.17 3.59
CA ASN A 175 -3.65 5.58 3.17
C ASN A 175 -3.33 6.57 4.30
N ILE A 176 -3.44 6.11 5.54
CA ILE A 176 -2.84 6.73 6.72
C ILE A 176 -2.12 5.64 7.52
N ARG A 177 -0.97 5.98 8.12
CA ARG A 177 -0.27 5.12 9.09
C ARG A 177 0.05 5.97 10.32
N PRO A 178 -0.71 5.87 11.41
CA PRO A 178 -0.51 6.69 12.61
C PRO A 178 0.94 6.75 13.09
N GLN A 179 1.65 5.63 12.98
CA GLN A 179 3.00 5.44 13.49
C GLN A 179 4.13 5.69 12.47
N HIS A 180 3.82 5.95 11.19
CA HIS A 180 4.82 6.16 10.14
C HIS A 180 4.39 7.25 9.15
N VAL A 181 5.35 7.94 8.54
CA VAL A 181 5.06 8.74 7.33
C VAL A 181 4.53 7.81 6.22
N VAL A 182 3.64 8.29 5.36
CA VAL A 182 3.07 7.52 4.24
C VAL A 182 3.45 8.09 2.88
N ASN A 183 3.47 7.22 1.87
CA ASN A 183 3.61 7.58 0.45
C ASN A 183 2.33 8.31 -0.04
N PRO A 184 2.41 9.30 -0.94
CA PRO A 184 1.23 9.99 -1.47
C PRO A 184 0.30 9.07 -2.27
N GLY A 185 0.80 7.92 -2.71
CA GLY A 185 0.08 6.84 -3.38
C GLY A 185 0.65 6.53 -4.76
N VAL A 186 0.03 5.56 -5.43
CA VAL A 186 0.50 5.01 -6.70
C VAL A 186 0.46 5.97 -7.88
N LEU A 187 -0.26 7.10 -7.77
CA LEU A 187 -0.31 8.19 -8.75
C LEU A 187 0.28 9.50 -8.19
N GLY A 188 1.08 9.42 -7.12
CA GLY A 188 1.61 10.60 -6.45
C GLY A 188 0.50 11.40 -5.73
N MET A 189 0.62 12.72 -5.67
CA MET A 189 -0.36 13.60 -5.00
C MET A 189 -1.78 13.50 -5.56
N ARG A 190 -1.92 13.01 -6.80
CA ARG A 190 -3.22 12.71 -7.37
C ARG A 190 -3.93 11.59 -6.62
N SER A 191 -3.23 10.51 -6.27
CA SER A 191 -3.76 9.46 -5.38
C SER A 191 -4.20 10.04 -4.05
N PHE A 192 -3.40 10.93 -3.46
CA PHE A 192 -3.72 11.61 -2.21
C PHE A 192 -5.02 12.44 -2.29
N SER A 193 -5.24 13.10 -3.42
CA SER A 193 -6.47 13.84 -3.72
C SER A 193 -7.68 12.89 -3.88
N ILE A 194 -7.51 11.82 -4.68
CA ILE A 194 -8.56 10.83 -4.98
C ILE A 194 -9.08 10.17 -3.70
N TRP A 195 -8.20 9.58 -2.88
CA TRP A 195 -8.64 8.90 -1.67
C TRP A 195 -9.26 9.87 -0.69
N GLY A 196 -8.74 11.10 -0.62
CA GLY A 196 -9.31 12.16 0.22
C GLY A 196 -10.74 12.51 -0.12
N LYS A 197 -10.99 12.78 -1.40
CA LYS A 197 -12.33 13.08 -1.91
C LYS A 197 -13.29 11.93 -1.62
N LYS A 198 -12.86 10.67 -1.80
CA LYS A 198 -13.68 9.49 -1.52
C LYS A 198 -13.93 9.32 -0.03
N ALA A 199 -12.92 9.45 0.83
CA ALA A 199 -13.06 9.35 2.27
C ALA A 199 -14.07 10.39 2.82
N PHE A 200 -13.92 11.67 2.45
CA PHE A 200 -14.81 12.73 2.94
C PHE A 200 -16.25 12.65 2.45
N LYS A 201 -16.52 11.87 1.40
CA LYS A 201 -17.89 11.60 0.96
C LYS A 201 -18.64 10.67 1.92
N PHE A 202 -17.93 9.76 2.61
CA PHE A 202 -18.54 8.75 3.47
C PHE A 202 -18.60 9.14 4.95
N ILE A 203 -17.68 10.01 5.39
CA ILE A 203 -17.51 10.29 6.82
C ILE A 203 -18.22 11.57 7.29
N ASN A 204 -18.76 11.50 8.50
CA ASN A 204 -19.26 12.63 9.29
C ASN A 204 -18.41 12.80 10.56
N ASP A 205 -18.78 13.73 11.44
CA ASP A 205 -17.99 14.06 12.63
C ASP A 205 -17.96 12.92 13.67
N ASP A 206 -18.94 12.00 13.64
CA ASP A 206 -18.99 10.81 14.50
C ASP A 206 -18.38 9.56 13.84
N THR A 207 -17.97 9.61 12.58
CA THR A 207 -17.42 8.41 11.92
C THR A 207 -16.11 7.99 12.57
N ALA A 208 -16.04 6.72 13.01
CA ALA A 208 -14.80 6.11 13.47
C ALA A 208 -13.97 5.66 12.26
N ILE A 209 -12.73 6.10 12.17
CA ILE A 209 -11.83 5.79 11.05
C ILE A 209 -10.75 4.82 11.56
N VAL A 210 -10.64 3.68 10.89
CA VAL A 210 -9.76 2.58 11.29
C VAL A 210 -8.70 2.35 10.20
N PRO A 211 -7.41 2.64 10.48
CA PRO A 211 -6.31 2.35 9.57
C PRO A 211 -5.93 0.87 9.59
N ALA A 212 -5.30 0.40 8.52
CA ALA A 212 -4.76 -0.95 8.44
C ALA A 212 -3.55 -1.17 9.36
N HIS A 213 -2.94 -0.08 9.86
CA HIS A 213 -1.93 -0.15 10.89
C HIS A 213 -2.10 0.87 12.02
N GLY A 214 -1.58 0.53 13.21
CA GLY A 214 -1.41 1.44 14.34
C GLY A 214 -2.58 1.42 15.33
N LYS A 215 -2.34 2.04 16.49
CA LYS A 215 -3.27 2.04 17.64
C LYS A 215 -4.45 3.01 17.52
N ALA A 216 -4.46 3.85 16.49
CA ALA A 216 -5.36 5.00 16.43
C ALA A 216 -6.66 4.65 15.70
N ILE A 217 -7.77 4.65 16.45
CA ILE A 217 -9.09 4.93 15.89
C ILE A 217 -9.21 6.45 15.87
N ILE A 218 -9.35 7.05 14.70
CA ILE A 218 -9.39 8.52 14.56
C ILE A 218 -10.77 8.99 14.10
N ASN A 219 -10.99 10.30 14.14
CA ASN A 219 -12.20 10.94 13.63
C ASN A 219 -11.89 11.83 12.42
N LYS A 220 -12.94 12.42 11.85
CA LYS A 220 -12.85 13.30 10.68
C LYS A 220 -11.90 14.49 10.89
N GLN A 221 -11.87 15.10 12.08
CA GLN A 221 -11.01 16.26 12.34
C GLN A 221 -9.52 15.89 12.31
N VAL A 222 -9.16 14.74 12.89
CA VAL A 222 -7.79 14.22 12.79
C VAL A 222 -7.42 13.96 11.33
N LEU A 223 -8.32 13.40 10.52
CA LEU A 223 -8.07 13.19 9.09
C LEU A 223 -7.90 14.50 8.31
N ILE A 224 -8.68 15.54 8.63
CA ILE A 224 -8.54 16.89 8.05
C ILE A 224 -7.16 17.46 8.36
N GLU A 225 -6.74 17.43 9.62
CA GLU A 225 -5.46 17.99 10.03
C GLU A 225 -4.28 17.17 9.47
N TYR A 226 -4.40 15.84 9.42
CA TYR A 226 -3.43 14.97 8.75
C TYR A 226 -3.23 15.40 7.28
N ARG A 227 -4.34 15.58 6.54
CA ARG A 227 -4.27 15.97 5.13
C ARG A 227 -3.70 17.36 4.93
N LYS A 228 -4.07 18.31 5.77
CA LYS A 228 -3.51 19.66 5.75
C LYS A 228 -1.99 19.64 5.95
N ASN A 229 -1.50 18.88 6.92
CA ASN A 229 -0.06 18.76 7.17
C ASN A 229 0.66 18.03 6.03
N TYR A 230 0.03 17.03 5.44
CA TYR A 230 0.59 16.31 4.29
C TYR A 230 0.73 17.23 3.07
N VAL A 231 -0.32 17.99 2.73
CA VAL A 231 -0.29 18.97 1.63
C VAL A 231 0.75 20.06 1.91
N ALA A 232 0.87 20.53 3.15
CA ALA A 232 1.93 21.49 3.50
C ALA A 232 3.33 20.90 3.31
N TRP A 233 3.53 19.62 3.65
CA TRP A 233 4.80 18.93 3.44
C TRP A 233 5.13 18.81 1.95
N PHE A 234 4.16 18.41 1.12
CA PHE A 234 4.29 18.38 -0.33
C PHE A 234 4.65 19.76 -0.92
N ASN A 235 3.88 20.79 -0.58
CA ASN A 235 4.09 22.15 -1.07
C ASN A 235 5.47 22.69 -0.67
N ARG A 236 6.03 22.24 0.46
CA ARG A 236 7.40 22.61 0.86
C ARG A 236 8.44 22.05 -0.12
N PHE A 237 8.28 20.81 -0.59
CA PHE A 237 9.16 20.26 -1.61
C PHE A 237 9.00 20.98 -2.96
N GLU A 238 7.78 21.33 -3.37
CA GLU A 238 7.57 22.15 -4.58
C GLU A 238 8.30 23.49 -4.50
N GLN A 239 8.17 24.21 -3.38
CA GLN A 239 8.86 25.49 -3.18
C GLN A 239 10.37 25.37 -3.24
N LEU A 240 10.93 24.32 -2.62
CA LEU A 240 12.38 24.08 -2.63
C LEU A 240 12.87 23.74 -4.04
N SER A 241 12.14 22.91 -4.78
CA SER A 241 12.45 22.58 -6.17
C SER A 241 12.41 23.81 -7.08
N GLN A 242 11.39 24.66 -6.93
CA GLN A 242 11.29 25.95 -7.66
C GLN A 242 12.44 26.91 -7.33
N ALA A 243 12.99 26.81 -6.11
CA ALA A 243 14.18 27.56 -5.71
C ALA A 243 15.51 26.91 -6.16
N GLY A 244 15.47 25.82 -6.93
CA GLY A 244 16.64 25.12 -7.45
C GLY A 244 17.35 24.22 -6.44
N ALA A 245 16.69 23.84 -5.34
CA ALA A 245 17.27 22.93 -4.38
C ALA A 245 17.46 21.53 -4.97
N SER A 246 18.57 20.85 -4.61
CA SER A 246 18.76 19.44 -4.95
C SER A 246 17.84 18.54 -4.12
N LYS A 247 17.68 17.28 -4.54
CA LYS A 247 16.93 16.26 -3.80
C LYS A 247 17.44 16.07 -2.39
N GLU A 248 18.76 16.03 -2.22
CA GLU A 248 19.42 15.89 -0.92
C GLU A 248 19.11 17.09 -0.02
N GLN A 249 19.11 18.31 -0.58
CA GLN A 249 18.74 19.53 0.14
C GLN A 249 17.25 19.52 0.53
N MET A 250 16.38 19.07 -0.37
CA MET A 250 14.94 18.92 -0.12
C MET A 250 14.68 17.96 1.04
N VAL A 251 15.25 16.75 0.98
CA VAL A 251 15.11 15.74 2.05
C VAL A 251 15.69 16.26 3.37
N ALA A 252 16.82 16.97 3.33
CA ALA A 252 17.46 17.51 4.54
C ALA A 252 16.73 18.72 5.16
N ASP A 253 15.80 19.35 4.45
CA ASP A 253 15.12 20.57 4.87
C ASP A 253 14.44 20.43 6.24
N LYS A 254 14.74 21.40 7.12
CA LYS A 254 14.26 21.39 8.50
C LYS A 254 12.74 21.52 8.57
N THR A 255 12.17 22.42 7.77
CA THR A 255 10.71 22.66 7.75
C THR A 255 9.95 21.45 7.21
N ALA A 256 10.48 20.78 6.18
CA ALA A 256 9.91 19.54 5.66
C ALA A 256 9.87 18.43 6.75
N LYS A 257 10.96 18.28 7.51
CA LYS A 257 11.00 17.33 8.64
C LYS A 257 10.02 17.70 9.75
N GLU A 258 9.89 18.97 10.09
CA GLU A 258 8.92 19.45 11.08
C GLU A 258 7.47 19.20 10.64
N LEU A 259 7.16 19.37 9.35
CA LEU A 259 5.85 19.07 8.78
C LEU A 259 5.57 17.57 8.78
N ALA A 260 6.54 16.74 8.38
CA ALA A 260 6.41 15.29 8.43
C ALA A 260 6.21 14.78 9.87
N ALA A 261 6.87 15.37 10.86
CA ALA A 261 6.68 15.01 12.27
C ALA A 261 5.23 15.23 12.77
N LYS A 262 4.48 16.18 12.19
CA LYS A 262 3.06 16.40 12.51
C LYS A 262 2.13 15.28 12.00
N LEU A 263 2.62 14.41 11.11
CA LEU A 263 1.88 13.25 10.62
C LEU A 263 1.90 12.08 11.62
N ASN A 264 2.65 12.21 12.72
CA ASN A 264 2.74 11.22 13.78
C ASN A 264 1.51 11.28 14.70
N LEU A 265 0.51 10.46 14.41
CA LEU A 265 -0.78 10.49 15.12
C LEU A 265 -0.73 9.75 16.47
N ASP A 266 0.27 8.90 16.71
CA ASP A 266 0.40 8.11 17.94
C ASP A 266 1.71 8.37 18.72
N ASN A 267 2.45 9.41 18.33
CA ASN A 267 3.75 9.77 18.92
C ASN A 267 4.78 8.62 18.89
N ALA A 268 4.74 7.75 17.87
CA ALA A 268 5.72 6.69 17.70
C ALA A 268 7.15 7.23 17.59
N SER A 269 8.06 6.68 18.39
CA SER A 269 9.49 7.05 18.38
C SER A 269 10.20 6.75 17.06
N LYS A 270 9.66 5.80 16.28
CA LYS A 270 10.17 5.36 14.99
C LYS A 270 9.46 6.01 13.80
N HIS A 271 8.68 7.07 14.02
CA HIS A 271 7.86 7.67 12.96
C HIS A 271 8.65 8.11 11.73
N LEU A 272 9.86 8.66 11.95
CA LEU A 272 10.75 9.13 10.88
C LEU A 272 11.76 8.08 10.41
N GLU A 273 11.66 6.82 10.85
CA GLU A 273 12.59 5.73 10.45
C GLU A 273 12.68 5.55 8.92
N TYR A 274 11.57 5.86 8.22
CA TYR A 274 11.47 5.77 6.76
C TYR A 274 11.28 7.13 6.07
N TYR A 275 11.56 8.24 6.76
CA TYR A 275 11.31 9.58 6.23
C TYR A 275 11.98 9.81 4.87
N GLU A 276 13.26 9.46 4.74
CA GLU A 276 14.02 9.65 3.50
C GLU A 276 13.41 8.88 2.32
N TYR A 277 12.95 7.65 2.56
CA TYR A 277 12.28 6.83 1.55
C TYR A 277 11.00 7.50 1.04
N TYR A 278 10.13 7.96 1.95
CA TYR A 278 8.87 8.60 1.59
C TYR A 278 9.06 9.99 0.97
N ALA A 279 10.00 10.78 1.49
CA ALA A 279 10.36 12.08 0.93
C ALA A 279 10.87 11.94 -0.52
N THR A 280 11.78 10.98 -0.74
CA THR A 280 12.31 10.68 -2.08
C THR A 280 11.19 10.23 -3.03
N GLY A 281 10.27 9.38 -2.56
CA GLY A 281 9.13 8.95 -3.36
C GLY A 281 8.23 10.10 -3.83
N ILE A 282 7.99 11.10 -2.96
CA ILE A 282 7.25 12.32 -3.31
C ILE A 282 8.02 13.14 -4.35
N ILE A 283 9.32 13.35 -4.13
CA ILE A 283 10.16 14.17 -5.01
C ILE A 283 10.24 13.56 -6.40
N ASP A 284 10.60 12.27 -6.51
CA ASP A 284 10.67 11.54 -7.78
C ASP A 284 9.30 11.48 -8.47
N GLY A 285 8.26 11.23 -7.66
CA GLY A 285 6.89 11.05 -8.10
C GLY A 285 6.34 12.31 -8.74
N ASP A 286 6.22 13.37 -7.98
CA ASP A 286 5.39 14.52 -8.33
C ASP A 286 6.20 15.78 -8.66
N ILE A 287 7.37 15.95 -8.06
CA ILE A 287 8.12 17.21 -8.10
C ILE A 287 9.10 17.25 -9.28
N GLU A 288 9.92 16.20 -9.44
CA GLU A 288 10.89 16.11 -10.53
C GLU A 288 10.17 15.75 -11.84
N VAL A 289 9.63 16.75 -12.55
CA VAL A 289 9.02 16.57 -13.88
C VAL A 289 10.02 17.02 -14.95
N PRO A 290 10.57 16.10 -15.77
CA PRO A 290 11.41 16.52 -16.90
C PRO A 290 10.57 17.04 -18.08
N VAL A 291 9.37 16.47 -18.30
CA VAL A 291 8.53 16.78 -19.48
C VAL A 291 7.04 16.72 -19.13
N THR A 292 6.31 17.81 -19.38
CA THR A 292 4.84 17.82 -19.32
C THR A 292 4.29 17.57 -20.73
N GLN A 293 3.83 16.36 -21.02
CA GLN A 293 3.08 16.08 -22.26
C GLN A 293 1.59 16.38 -22.06
N ALA A 294 0.93 16.87 -23.10
CA ALA A 294 -0.52 17.06 -23.07
C ALA A 294 -1.23 15.69 -23.03
N VAL A 295 -2.34 15.59 -22.29
CA VAL A 295 -3.13 14.35 -22.21
C VAL A 295 -3.56 13.83 -23.58
N SER A 296 -3.80 14.71 -24.54
CA SER A 296 -4.11 14.35 -25.93
C SER A 296 -2.97 13.58 -26.61
N GLN A 297 -1.71 13.91 -26.30
CA GLN A 297 -0.53 13.22 -26.83
C GLN A 297 -0.37 11.84 -26.17
N LEU A 298 -0.69 11.73 -24.88
CA LEU A 298 -0.60 10.47 -24.14
C LEU A 298 -1.52 9.37 -24.72
N LYS A 299 -2.62 9.75 -25.37
CA LYS A 299 -3.55 8.78 -26.00
C LYS A 299 -2.88 7.94 -27.09
N ALA A 300 -1.79 8.39 -27.70
CA ALA A 300 -1.06 7.63 -28.71
C ALA A 300 -0.44 6.33 -28.14
N TYR A 301 -0.12 6.31 -26.85
CA TYR A 301 0.51 5.18 -26.16
C TYR A 301 -0.50 4.18 -25.59
N VAL A 302 -1.78 4.55 -25.49
CA VAL A 302 -2.84 3.66 -25.00
C VAL A 302 -3.01 2.49 -25.97
N GLY A 303 -3.14 1.29 -25.43
CA GLY A 303 -3.34 0.08 -26.22
C GLY A 303 -2.87 -1.19 -25.52
N ARG A 304 -3.06 -2.31 -26.21
CA ARG A 304 -2.58 -3.63 -25.80
C ARG A 304 -1.35 -3.97 -26.62
N TYR A 305 -0.31 -4.44 -25.94
CA TYR A 305 0.97 -4.82 -26.51
C TYR A 305 1.26 -6.27 -26.15
N THR A 306 1.58 -7.08 -27.13
CA THR A 306 1.65 -8.53 -26.97
C THR A 306 3.02 -9.06 -27.33
N ILE A 307 3.33 -10.24 -26.83
CA ILE A 307 4.54 -10.96 -27.17
C ILE A 307 4.23 -12.45 -27.15
N ASN A 308 4.79 -13.20 -28.09
CA ASN A 308 4.60 -14.64 -28.14
C ASN A 308 5.15 -15.29 -26.85
N GLY A 309 4.26 -15.89 -26.07
CA GLY A 309 4.63 -16.66 -24.88
C GLY A 309 4.74 -15.88 -23.56
N LYS A 310 4.44 -14.56 -23.52
CA LYS A 310 4.29 -13.83 -22.25
C LYS A 310 2.93 -13.14 -22.15
N PRO A 311 2.46 -12.82 -20.93
CA PRO A 311 1.23 -12.05 -20.75
C PRO A 311 1.34 -10.67 -21.38
N ASP A 312 0.22 -10.19 -21.89
CA ASP A 312 0.15 -8.90 -22.57
C ASP A 312 0.37 -7.73 -21.62
N ILE A 313 0.96 -6.68 -22.17
CA ILE A 313 1.05 -5.38 -21.56
C ILE A 313 -0.16 -4.56 -21.99
N VAL A 314 -0.83 -3.94 -21.03
CA VAL A 314 -1.91 -2.99 -21.28
C VAL A 314 -1.45 -1.61 -20.80
N ILE A 315 -1.50 -0.63 -21.71
CA ILE A 315 -1.31 0.78 -21.39
C ILE A 315 -2.67 1.45 -21.36
N GLU A 316 -3.03 2.03 -20.23
CA GLU A 316 -4.27 2.78 -20.04
C GLU A 316 -3.99 4.20 -19.59
N LEU A 317 -4.96 5.09 -19.81
CA LEU A 317 -4.98 6.42 -19.22
C LEU A 317 -5.88 6.38 -17.97
N ILE A 318 -5.28 6.52 -16.79
CA ILE A 318 -5.96 6.55 -15.49
C ILE A 318 -5.68 7.89 -14.84
N ASP A 319 -6.73 8.67 -14.59
CA ASP A 319 -6.65 9.99 -14.00
C ASP A 319 -5.56 10.88 -14.65
N ASP A 320 -5.56 10.93 -15.99
CA ASP A 320 -4.60 11.67 -16.84
C ASP A 320 -3.13 11.20 -16.79
N GLN A 321 -2.86 10.04 -16.18
CA GLN A 321 -1.53 9.40 -16.20
C GLN A 321 -1.56 8.08 -16.97
N LEU A 322 -0.48 7.79 -17.70
CA LEU A 322 -0.33 6.48 -18.31
C LEU A 322 0.00 5.45 -17.24
N VAL A 323 -0.73 4.34 -17.27
CA VAL A 323 -0.54 3.20 -16.38
C VAL A 323 -0.24 1.97 -17.21
N ILE A 324 0.89 1.34 -16.91
CA ILE A 324 1.30 0.06 -17.47
C ILE A 324 0.80 -1.07 -16.58
N LYS A 325 0.19 -2.09 -17.18
CA LYS A 325 -0.33 -3.26 -16.50
C LYS A 325 0.13 -4.52 -17.22
N GLN A 326 0.55 -5.53 -16.47
CA GLN A 326 0.83 -6.87 -16.98
C GLN A 326 0.43 -7.90 -15.92
N LEU A 327 -0.33 -8.91 -16.36
CA LEU A 327 -0.91 -9.93 -15.47
C LEU A 327 0.16 -10.59 -14.59
N ALA A 328 -0.10 -10.64 -13.29
CA ALA A 328 0.77 -11.21 -12.26
C ALA A 328 2.24 -10.75 -12.40
N SER A 329 2.45 -9.50 -12.80
CA SER A 329 3.79 -8.95 -13.05
C SER A 329 3.90 -7.48 -12.68
N ILE A 330 3.09 -6.57 -13.21
CA ILE A 330 3.23 -5.16 -12.84
C ILE A 330 1.92 -4.40 -12.99
N ILE A 331 1.71 -3.45 -12.09
CA ILE A 331 0.86 -2.29 -12.32
C ILE A 331 1.61 -1.08 -11.78
N SER A 332 1.83 -0.09 -12.64
CA SER A 332 2.58 1.11 -12.31
C SER A 332 2.13 2.24 -13.21
N TRP A 333 2.10 3.47 -12.69
CA TRP A 333 2.14 4.59 -13.61
C TRP A 333 3.52 4.73 -14.25
N ILE A 334 3.53 5.23 -15.48
CA ILE A 334 4.75 5.52 -16.24
C ILE A 334 4.81 7.01 -16.52
N LYS A 335 5.95 7.62 -16.21
CA LYS A 335 6.14 9.07 -16.26
C LYS A 335 7.01 9.43 -17.47
N PRO A 336 6.58 10.38 -18.34
CA PRO A 336 7.41 10.84 -19.45
C PRO A 336 8.78 11.34 -18.98
N GLN A 337 9.84 10.93 -19.66
CA GLN A 337 11.20 11.45 -19.46
C GLN A 337 11.74 12.12 -20.71
N ASP A 338 11.46 11.53 -21.87
CA ASP A 338 11.74 12.06 -23.21
C ASP A 338 10.51 11.76 -24.10
N ASN A 339 10.56 12.07 -25.39
CA ASN A 339 9.44 11.96 -26.33
C ASN A 339 8.70 10.61 -26.23
N ASP A 340 9.42 9.50 -26.39
CA ASP A 340 8.84 8.14 -26.35
C ASP A 340 9.46 7.26 -25.25
N GLU A 341 10.22 7.86 -24.33
CA GLU A 341 10.79 7.18 -23.16
C GLU A 341 10.08 7.58 -21.87
N PHE A 342 9.71 6.58 -21.07
CA PHE A 342 9.00 6.77 -19.83
C PHE A 342 9.67 5.99 -18.69
N LYS A 343 9.80 6.64 -17.53
CA LYS A 343 10.21 6.01 -16.27
C LYS A 343 9.06 5.17 -15.72
N VAL A 344 9.35 3.95 -15.30
CA VAL A 344 8.43 3.15 -14.49
C VAL A 344 8.59 3.59 -13.04
N MET A 345 7.50 4.06 -12.45
CA MET A 345 7.59 4.72 -11.14
C MET A 345 7.60 3.73 -9.97
N LYS A 346 7.10 2.51 -10.19
CA LYS A 346 7.29 1.40 -9.25
C LYS A 346 8.79 1.06 -9.13
N TYR A 347 9.29 0.93 -7.89
CA TYR A 347 10.68 0.60 -7.55
C TYR A 347 11.76 1.66 -7.83
N ASN A 348 11.41 2.93 -8.02
CA ASN A 348 12.38 3.99 -8.31
C ASN A 348 13.38 3.61 -9.44
N GLY A 349 12.91 2.91 -10.47
CA GLY A 349 13.76 2.47 -11.56
C GLY A 349 13.03 1.62 -12.61
N GLY A 350 13.70 1.41 -13.75
CA GLY A 350 13.13 0.75 -14.91
C GLY A 350 12.47 1.74 -15.86
N HIS A 351 12.48 1.42 -17.15
CA HIS A 351 12.09 2.32 -18.23
C HIS A 351 11.30 1.55 -19.28
N VAL A 352 10.44 2.27 -19.99
CA VAL A 352 9.82 1.78 -21.22
C VAL A 352 10.08 2.77 -22.35
N VAL A 353 10.36 2.24 -23.52
CA VAL A 353 10.58 3.02 -24.74
C VAL A 353 9.56 2.55 -25.76
N PHE A 354 8.76 3.47 -26.26
CA PHE A 354 7.84 3.19 -27.35
C PHE A 354 8.51 3.41 -28.69
N GLU A 355 8.25 2.53 -29.65
CA GLU A 355 8.78 2.66 -31.01
C GLU A 355 7.66 3.10 -31.95
N ARG A 356 8.03 3.93 -32.94
CA ARG A 356 7.14 4.42 -33.98
C ARG A 356 7.52 3.87 -35.35
N ASP A 357 6.53 3.68 -36.21
CA ASP A 357 6.76 3.46 -37.64
C ASP A 357 7.12 4.77 -38.38
N LYS A 358 7.32 4.66 -39.70
CA LYS A 358 7.64 5.81 -40.57
C LYS A 358 6.50 6.83 -40.67
N GLN A 359 5.29 6.43 -40.30
CA GLN A 359 4.09 7.27 -40.28
C GLN A 359 3.86 7.90 -38.89
N GLY A 360 4.76 7.65 -37.93
CA GLY A 360 4.71 8.19 -36.58
C GLY A 360 3.74 7.45 -35.66
N GLN A 361 3.21 6.29 -36.05
CA GLN A 361 2.31 5.48 -35.23
C GLN A 361 3.11 4.60 -34.28
N ILE A 362 2.66 4.48 -33.02
CA ILE A 362 3.29 3.61 -32.02
C ILE A 362 3.06 2.15 -32.43
N THR A 363 4.13 1.39 -32.64
CA THR A 363 4.09 0.00 -33.10
C THR A 363 4.53 -1.00 -32.05
N SER A 364 5.36 -0.59 -31.09
CA SER A 364 5.86 -1.47 -30.05
C SER A 364 6.16 -0.72 -28.75
N ILE A 365 6.37 -1.48 -27.68
CA ILE A 365 6.93 -1.02 -26.42
C ILE A 365 8.08 -1.96 -26.03
N LYS A 366 9.26 -1.39 -25.83
CA LYS A 366 10.41 -2.07 -25.22
C LYS A 366 10.42 -1.78 -23.73
N THR A 367 10.43 -2.82 -22.91
CA THR A 367 10.39 -2.74 -21.45
C THR A 367 11.71 -3.16 -20.83
N MET A 368 12.18 -2.36 -19.88
CA MET A 368 13.47 -2.54 -19.19
C MET A 368 13.23 -2.43 -17.68
N PRO A 369 12.83 -3.53 -16.99
CA PRO A 369 12.59 -3.50 -15.55
C PRO A 369 13.80 -3.09 -14.73
N HIS A 370 13.56 -2.54 -13.54
CA HIS A 370 14.58 -2.43 -12.52
C HIS A 370 15.09 -3.81 -12.09
N GLU A 371 16.36 -3.91 -11.68
CA GLU A 371 16.99 -5.17 -11.27
C GLU A 371 16.25 -5.90 -10.14
N ARG A 372 15.55 -5.14 -9.27
CA ARG A 372 14.78 -5.64 -8.12
C ARG A 372 13.33 -6.01 -8.45
N ALA A 373 12.86 -5.77 -9.68
CA ALA A 373 11.48 -6.10 -10.05
C ALA A 373 11.26 -7.62 -9.94
N GLN A 374 10.20 -8.02 -9.22
CA GLN A 374 9.81 -9.41 -9.19
C GLN A 374 9.13 -9.77 -10.51
N ASN A 375 9.26 -11.02 -10.93
CA ASN A 375 8.72 -11.50 -12.21
C ASN A 375 9.20 -10.67 -13.43
N LYS A 376 10.42 -10.11 -13.36
CA LYS A 376 10.97 -9.27 -14.44
C LYS A 376 11.08 -10.01 -15.77
N GLU A 377 11.20 -11.33 -15.75
CA GLU A 377 11.19 -12.18 -16.93
C GLU A 377 9.86 -12.14 -17.69
N LYS A 378 8.73 -11.87 -17.01
CA LYS A 378 7.44 -11.62 -17.66
C LYS A 378 7.43 -10.24 -18.32
N PHE A 379 8.00 -9.25 -17.63
CA PHE A 379 7.93 -7.85 -18.03
C PHE A 379 8.94 -7.45 -19.09
N GLU A 380 10.18 -7.93 -19.03
CA GLU A 380 11.29 -7.55 -19.90
C GLU A 380 11.09 -8.03 -21.35
N GLY A 381 11.26 -7.16 -22.34
CA GLY A 381 11.20 -7.55 -23.75
C GLY A 381 10.69 -6.45 -24.66
N VAL A 382 10.30 -6.85 -25.87
CA VAL A 382 9.65 -5.97 -26.85
C VAL A 382 8.27 -6.55 -27.15
N PHE A 383 7.24 -5.74 -26.95
CA PHE A 383 5.85 -6.12 -27.12
C PHE A 383 5.25 -5.31 -28.26
N VAL A 384 4.61 -5.98 -29.21
CA VAL A 384 4.05 -5.37 -30.42
C VAL A 384 2.64 -4.88 -30.13
N LYS A 385 2.33 -3.65 -30.53
CA LYS A 385 1.00 -3.06 -30.37
C LYS A 385 -0.01 -3.82 -31.23
N HIS A 386 -1.09 -4.29 -30.61
CA HIS A 386 -2.27 -4.75 -31.35
C HIS A 386 -3.13 -3.54 -31.72
N LEU A 387 -3.46 -3.46 -33.01
CA LEU A 387 -4.41 -2.49 -33.56
C LEU A 387 -5.84 -2.79 -33.11
#